data_AF-A0AAD0E4Z4-F1
#
_entry.id   AF-A0AAD0E4Z4-F1
#
_cell.length_a   1.000
_cell.length_b   1.000
_cell.length_c   1.000
_cell.angle_alpha   90.00
_cell.angle_beta   90.00
_cell.angle_gamma   90.00
#
_symmetry.space_group_name_H-M   'P 1'
#
loop_
_entity.id
_entity.type
_entity.pdbx_description
1 polymer ?
#
loop_
_entity_poly.entity_id
_entity_poly.type
_entity_poly.pdbx_seq_one_letter_code
_entity_poly.pdbx_strand_id
1 'polypeptide(L)'
;MCRGKEYCEILGNDPSTWSRECPLPLPEFFDDALGFFVHTVEELVLGNLEKALVALEAAKADQVGSFFIEHGQQSAYFRVRDRKKIDEENKLAKKENESPRLNPSLEKEVFKRDCYRCRYCGQRVVAKEIFSEVSRILGAEKFSVERENTKRNGLTLGLRGVADHVDPYASGGETEAENLVTSCYSCNFGKAGYSLDQMGLEDPRERKSIDDEWRGLTEFLPALREIK
;
A
#
# COMPACT_ATOMS: atom_id res chain seq x y z
N MET A 1 0.29 6.49 -18.93
CA MET A 1 1.31 6.44 -17.85
C MET A 1 1.59 7.83 -17.28
N CYS A 2 1.87 7.97 -15.98
CA CYS A 2 2.21 9.26 -15.37
C CYS A 2 3.73 9.45 -15.16
N ARG A 3 4.47 8.38 -14.84
CA ARG A 3 5.90 8.45 -14.56
C ARG A 3 6.69 9.11 -15.70
N GLY A 4 7.51 10.10 -15.35
CA GLY A 4 8.37 10.83 -16.29
C GLY A 4 7.62 11.70 -17.31
N LYS A 5 6.33 11.97 -17.08
CA LYS A 5 5.50 12.84 -17.92
C LYS A 5 5.23 14.17 -17.21
N GLU A 6 4.87 15.17 -18.02
CA GLU A 6 4.44 16.48 -17.52
C GLU A 6 2.98 16.47 -17.02
N TYR A 7 2.20 15.47 -17.42
CA TYR A 7 0.82 15.28 -16.98
C TYR A 7 0.58 13.83 -16.53
N CYS A 8 -0.40 13.65 -15.64
CA CYS A 8 -0.85 12.32 -15.22
C CYS A 8 -2.23 12.03 -15.77
N GLU A 9 -2.37 11.00 -16.60
CA GLU A 9 -3.66 10.67 -17.25
C GLU A 9 -4.76 10.26 -16.27
N ILE A 10 -4.40 9.74 -15.09
CA ILE A 10 -5.37 9.29 -14.08
C ILE A 10 -5.85 10.46 -13.21
N LEU A 11 -4.98 11.41 -12.88
CA LEU A 11 -5.37 12.63 -12.17
C LEU A 11 -6.06 13.62 -13.11
N GLY A 12 -5.69 13.64 -14.39
CA GLY A 12 -6.06 14.70 -15.31
C GLY A 12 -5.27 15.99 -15.05
N ASN A 13 -5.67 17.06 -15.72
CA ASN A 13 -4.99 18.36 -15.73
C ASN A 13 -5.68 19.43 -14.87
N ASP A 14 -6.84 19.13 -14.30
CA ASP A 14 -7.61 20.06 -13.45
C ASP A 14 -7.55 19.64 -11.97
N PRO A 15 -6.72 20.31 -11.15
CA PRO A 15 -6.59 20.00 -9.73
C PRO A 15 -7.88 20.11 -8.93
N SER A 16 -8.88 20.87 -9.40
CA SER A 16 -10.16 20.99 -8.70
C SER A 16 -10.99 19.71 -8.73
N THR A 17 -10.67 18.80 -9.66
CA THR A 17 -11.32 17.50 -9.81
C THR A 17 -10.62 16.37 -9.06
N TRP A 18 -9.43 16.65 -8.50
CA TRP A 18 -8.65 15.62 -7.82
C TRP A 18 -9.29 15.21 -6.51
N SER A 19 -9.20 13.91 -6.20
CA SER A 19 -9.66 13.40 -4.91
C SER A 19 -8.94 14.11 -3.77
N ARG A 20 -9.72 14.55 -2.77
CA ARG A 20 -9.21 15.02 -1.48
C ARG A 20 -9.03 13.89 -0.48
N GLU A 21 -9.52 12.70 -0.79
CA GLU A 21 -9.52 11.56 0.13
C GLU A 21 -8.27 10.68 -0.01
N CYS A 22 -7.70 10.60 -1.21
CA CYS A 22 -6.53 9.79 -1.49
C CYS A 22 -5.60 10.43 -2.54
N PRO A 23 -4.30 10.10 -2.52
CA PRO A 23 -3.35 10.61 -3.52
C PRO A 23 -3.75 10.29 -4.97
N LEU A 24 -4.23 9.06 -5.21
CA LEU A 24 -4.74 8.62 -6.50
C LEU A 24 -5.79 7.54 -6.29
N PRO A 25 -7.00 7.67 -6.85
CA PRO A 25 -7.99 6.61 -6.82
C PRO A 25 -7.45 5.34 -7.46
N LEU A 26 -7.74 4.19 -6.84
CA LEU A 26 -7.38 2.90 -7.41
C LEU A 26 -8.44 2.46 -8.43
N PRO A 27 -8.03 1.89 -9.58
CA PRO A 27 -8.96 1.28 -10.53
C PRO A 27 -9.66 0.04 -9.96
N GLU A 28 -10.86 -0.27 -10.47
CA GLU A 28 -11.67 -1.42 -10.03
C GLU A 28 -10.95 -2.77 -10.09
N PHE A 29 -10.01 -2.95 -11.04
CA PHE A 29 -9.28 -4.22 -11.16
C PHE A 29 -8.41 -4.55 -9.93
N PHE A 30 -8.17 -3.60 -9.02
CA PHE A 30 -7.53 -3.88 -7.73
C PHE A 30 -8.40 -4.75 -6.81
N ASP A 31 -9.73 -4.60 -6.87
CA ASP A 31 -10.66 -5.46 -6.13
C ASP A 31 -10.71 -6.85 -6.74
N ASP A 32 -10.71 -6.96 -8.08
CA ASP A 32 -10.61 -8.26 -8.77
C ASP A 32 -9.31 -8.97 -8.40
N ALA A 33 -8.18 -8.27 -8.49
CA ALA A 33 -6.87 -8.82 -8.14
C ALA A 33 -6.81 -9.29 -6.68
N LEU A 34 -7.42 -8.52 -5.77
CA LEU A 34 -7.54 -8.94 -4.38
C LEU A 34 -8.39 -10.21 -4.26
N GLY A 35 -9.57 -10.26 -4.89
CA GLY A 35 -10.46 -11.43 -4.85
C GLY A 35 -9.78 -12.70 -5.34
N PHE A 36 -9.07 -12.63 -6.47
CA PHE A 36 -8.29 -13.76 -6.98
C PHE A 36 -7.14 -14.14 -6.05
N PHE A 37 -6.46 -13.16 -5.43
CA PHE A 37 -5.40 -13.45 -4.46
C PHE A 37 -5.92 -14.07 -3.16
N VAL A 38 -7.12 -13.68 -2.69
CA VAL A 38 -7.81 -14.36 -1.59
C VAL A 38 -8.03 -15.83 -1.97
N HIS A 39 -8.58 -16.07 -3.17
CA HIS A 39 -8.81 -17.42 -3.65
C HIS A 39 -7.52 -18.24 -3.79
N THR A 40 -6.41 -17.64 -4.21
CA THR A 40 -5.07 -18.27 -4.18
C THR A 40 -4.73 -18.77 -2.78
N VAL A 41 -4.88 -17.92 -1.76
CA VAL A 41 -4.55 -18.27 -0.37
C VAL A 41 -5.45 -19.38 0.15
N GLU A 42 -6.76 -19.32 -0.13
CA GLU A 42 -7.71 -20.37 0.24
C GLU A 42 -7.34 -21.73 -0.37
N GLU A 43 -7.06 -21.77 -1.68
CA GLU A 43 -6.71 -23.03 -2.36
C GLU A 43 -5.35 -23.58 -1.90
N LEU A 44 -4.40 -22.73 -1.52
CA LEU A 44 -3.16 -23.18 -0.86
C LEU A 44 -3.45 -23.86 0.48
N VAL A 45 -4.31 -23.27 1.31
CA VAL A 45 -4.72 -23.84 2.60
C VAL A 45 -5.46 -25.17 2.43
N LEU A 46 -6.22 -25.33 1.35
CA LEU A 46 -6.87 -26.59 0.97
C LEU A 46 -5.92 -27.62 0.36
N GLY A 47 -4.67 -27.27 0.08
CA GLY A 47 -3.69 -28.15 -0.58
C GLY A 47 -3.86 -28.29 -2.09
N ASN A 48 -4.70 -27.45 -2.71
CA ASN A 48 -5.04 -27.49 -4.13
C ASN A 48 -4.09 -26.59 -4.95
N LEU A 49 -2.83 -27.01 -5.09
CA LEU A 49 -1.79 -26.20 -5.75
C LEU A 49 -2.15 -25.74 -7.16
N GLU A 50 -2.76 -26.60 -7.98
CA GLU A 50 -3.15 -26.26 -9.36
C GLU A 50 -4.17 -25.11 -9.40
N LYS A 51 -5.20 -25.17 -8.56
CA LYS A 51 -6.21 -24.11 -8.46
C LYS A 51 -5.62 -22.82 -7.92
N ALA A 52 -4.74 -22.91 -6.92
CA ALA A 52 -4.05 -21.75 -6.38
C ALA A 52 -3.24 -21.01 -7.46
N LEU A 53 -2.54 -21.74 -8.33
CA LEU A 53 -1.79 -21.16 -9.45
C LEU A 53 -2.69 -20.54 -10.51
N VAL A 54 -3.82 -21.18 -10.84
CA VAL A 54 -4.82 -20.60 -11.78
C VAL A 54 -5.38 -19.29 -11.21
N ALA A 55 -5.74 -19.27 -9.93
CA ALA A 55 -6.21 -18.05 -9.26
C ALA A 55 -5.13 -16.96 -9.22
N LEU A 56 -3.89 -17.34 -8.95
CA LEU A 56 -2.77 -16.39 -8.88
C LEU A 56 -2.51 -15.70 -10.23
N GLU A 57 -2.58 -16.46 -11.32
CA GLU A 57 -2.49 -15.91 -12.68
C GLU A 57 -3.66 -14.96 -12.97
N ALA A 58 -4.88 -15.33 -12.58
CA ALA A 58 -6.07 -14.52 -12.76
C ALA A 58 -6.04 -13.19 -11.98
N ALA A 59 -5.24 -13.10 -10.92
CA ALA A 59 -5.01 -11.85 -10.18
C ALA A 59 -4.22 -10.78 -10.96
N LYS A 60 -3.67 -11.12 -12.13
CA LYS A 60 -2.99 -10.19 -13.06
C LYS A 60 -1.95 -9.30 -12.37
N ALA A 61 -1.01 -9.96 -11.67
CA ALA A 61 0.05 -9.30 -10.90
C ALA A 61 0.77 -8.18 -11.68
N ASP A 62 1.07 -8.40 -12.97
CA ASP A 62 1.76 -7.42 -13.82
C ASP A 62 0.95 -6.15 -14.05
N GLN A 63 -0.37 -6.27 -14.22
CA GLN A 63 -1.26 -5.12 -14.38
C GLN A 63 -1.28 -4.26 -13.10
N VAL A 64 -1.39 -4.92 -11.94
CA VAL A 64 -1.37 -4.26 -10.62
C VAL A 64 -0.04 -3.58 -10.34
N GLY A 65 1.07 -4.29 -10.59
CA GLY A 65 2.43 -3.78 -10.41
C GLY A 65 2.71 -2.60 -11.33
N SER A 66 2.35 -2.71 -12.61
CA SER A 66 2.51 -1.63 -13.59
C SER A 66 1.75 -0.38 -13.17
N PHE A 67 0.49 -0.51 -12.72
CA PHE A 67 -0.26 0.64 -12.21
C PHE A 67 0.42 1.32 -11.03
N PHE A 68 0.87 0.55 -10.02
CA PHE A 68 1.60 1.12 -8.90
C PHE A 68 2.83 1.90 -9.36
N ILE A 69 3.63 1.32 -10.26
CA ILE A 69 4.91 1.89 -10.71
C ILE A 69 4.68 3.17 -11.53
N GLU A 70 3.77 3.10 -12.50
CA GLU A 70 3.57 4.12 -13.52
C GLU A 70 2.60 5.23 -13.08
N HIS A 71 1.81 4.97 -12.04
CA HIS A 71 0.75 5.88 -11.56
C HIS A 71 0.77 6.07 -10.04
N GLY A 72 0.52 5.01 -9.26
CA GLY A 72 0.26 5.11 -7.82
C GLY A 72 1.32 5.89 -7.05
N GLN A 73 2.59 5.47 -7.17
CA GLN A 73 3.72 6.10 -6.47
C GLN A 73 4.09 7.49 -7.02
N GLN A 74 3.49 7.93 -8.14
CA GLN A 74 3.84 9.20 -8.79
C GLN A 74 2.98 10.37 -8.29
N SER A 75 1.97 10.13 -7.46
CA SER A 75 0.93 11.12 -7.12
C SER A 75 1.49 12.46 -6.63
N ALA A 76 2.42 12.45 -5.68
CA ALA A 76 3.05 13.67 -5.17
C ALA A 76 3.80 14.47 -6.25
N TYR A 77 4.31 13.83 -7.30
CA TYR A 77 4.99 14.52 -8.40
C TYR A 77 4.11 15.58 -9.04
N PHE A 78 2.81 15.28 -9.14
CA PHE A 78 1.81 16.14 -9.77
C PHE A 78 1.09 17.04 -8.78
N ARG A 79 0.87 16.56 -7.55
CA ARG A 79 0.13 17.29 -6.52
C ARG A 79 0.95 18.41 -5.88
N VAL A 80 2.24 18.17 -5.65
CA VAL A 80 3.08 19.06 -4.85
C VAL A 80 3.91 19.97 -5.75
N ARG A 81 3.81 21.28 -5.51
CA ARG A 81 4.68 22.30 -6.12
C ARG A 81 5.96 22.46 -5.31
N ASP A 82 7.03 22.96 -5.93
CA ASP A 82 8.31 23.26 -5.27
C ASP A 82 8.95 22.08 -4.50
N ARG A 83 8.69 20.84 -4.94
CA ARG A 83 9.15 19.61 -4.27
C ARG A 83 10.61 19.61 -3.87
N LYS A 84 11.50 20.11 -4.74
CA LYS A 84 12.95 20.16 -4.44
C LYS A 84 13.23 20.94 -3.15
N LYS A 85 12.59 22.10 -2.98
CA LYS A 85 12.74 22.93 -1.79
C LYS A 85 12.19 22.21 -0.56
N ILE A 86 10.98 21.65 -0.66
CA ILE A 86 10.34 20.91 0.43
C ILE A 86 11.18 19.68 0.83
N ASP A 87 11.73 18.96 -0.14
CA ASP A 87 12.58 17.80 0.12
C ASP A 87 13.88 18.17 0.85
N GLU A 88 14.45 19.35 0.57
CA GLU A 88 15.61 19.88 1.29
C GLU A 88 15.25 20.27 2.73
N GLU A 89 14.12 20.95 2.93
CA GLU A 89 13.59 21.29 4.25
C GLU A 89 13.30 20.03 5.09
N ASN A 90 12.62 19.04 4.49
CA ASN A 90 12.35 17.74 5.11
C ASN A 90 13.64 17.01 5.50
N LYS A 91 14.69 17.04 4.66
CA LYS A 91 15.97 16.42 5.03
C LYS A 91 16.60 17.04 6.27
N LEU A 92 16.41 18.35 6.50
CA LEU A 92 16.88 19.03 7.70
C LEU A 92 16.01 18.64 8.90
N ALA A 93 14.68 18.76 8.79
CA ALA A 93 13.75 18.39 9.85
C ALA A 93 13.91 16.93 10.30
N LYS A 94 14.07 16.00 9.35
CA LYS A 94 14.27 14.57 9.63
C LYS A 94 15.54 14.27 10.42
N LYS A 95 16.58 15.11 10.33
CA LYS A 95 17.82 14.92 11.12
C LYS A 95 17.62 15.27 12.59
N GLU A 96 16.82 16.29 12.85
CA GLU A 96 16.48 16.76 14.20
C GLU A 96 15.31 15.97 14.81
N ASN A 97 14.63 15.12 14.04
CA ASN A 97 13.51 14.32 14.52
C ASN A 97 14.01 13.17 15.42
N GLU A 98 13.85 13.33 16.73
CA GLU A 98 14.22 12.35 17.76
C GLU A 98 13.21 11.19 17.88
N SER A 99 12.04 11.30 17.22
CA SER A 99 11.02 10.26 17.25
C SER A 99 11.58 8.92 16.74
N PRO A 100 11.26 7.79 17.39
CA PRO A 100 11.73 6.48 16.96
C PRO A 100 11.20 6.11 15.58
N ARG A 101 11.85 5.15 14.93
CA ARG A 101 11.32 4.51 13.72
C ARG A 101 10.13 3.61 14.08
N LEU A 102 9.23 3.43 13.11
CA LEU A 102 8.13 2.48 13.23
C LEU A 102 8.64 1.09 13.59
N ASN A 103 8.08 0.53 14.67
CA ASN A 103 8.35 -0.83 15.09
C ASN A 103 7.21 -1.78 14.65
N PRO A 104 7.46 -3.10 14.54
CA PRO A 104 6.45 -4.04 14.07
C PRO A 104 5.22 -4.23 14.98
N SER A 105 5.31 -3.96 16.28
CA SER A 105 4.15 -4.08 17.19
C SER A 105 3.15 -2.96 16.90
N LEU A 106 3.64 -1.73 16.86
CA LEU A 106 2.83 -0.55 16.56
C LEU A 106 2.20 -0.63 15.16
N GLU A 107 2.97 -1.11 14.16
CA GLU A 107 2.44 -1.36 12.81
C GLU A 107 1.23 -2.32 12.85
N LYS A 108 1.32 -3.40 13.62
CA LYS A 108 0.22 -4.38 13.77
C LYS A 108 -0.98 -3.80 14.52
N GLU A 109 -0.75 -2.96 15.53
CA GLU A 109 -1.82 -2.29 16.28
C GLU A 109 -2.60 -1.34 15.38
N VAL A 110 -1.90 -0.55 14.55
CA VAL A 110 -2.51 0.34 13.55
C VAL A 110 -3.35 -0.46 12.52
N PHE A 111 -2.83 -1.59 12.03
CA PHE A 111 -3.56 -2.44 11.08
C PHE A 111 -4.83 -3.02 11.68
N LYS A 112 -4.79 -3.48 12.93
CA LYS A 112 -5.97 -3.98 13.63
C LYS A 112 -7.00 -2.88 13.86
N ARG A 113 -6.56 -1.70 14.33
CA ARG A 113 -7.44 -0.54 14.55
C ARG A 113 -8.18 -0.14 13.27
N ASP A 114 -7.48 -0.13 12.15
CA ASP A 114 -8.03 0.28 10.86
C ASP A 114 -8.59 -0.89 10.03
N CYS A 115 -8.80 -2.06 10.65
CA CYS A 115 -9.43 -3.23 10.02
C CYS A 115 -8.73 -3.66 8.73
N TYR A 116 -7.40 -3.55 8.67
CA TYR A 116 -6.59 -3.85 7.48
C TYR A 116 -7.11 -3.16 6.21
N ARG A 117 -7.58 -1.92 6.36
CA ARG A 117 -8.10 -1.10 5.27
C ARG A 117 -7.31 0.19 5.14
N CYS A 118 -6.94 0.54 3.92
CA CYS A 118 -6.30 1.82 3.63
C CYS A 118 -7.23 2.97 4.05
N ARG A 119 -6.78 3.78 4.99
CA ARG A 119 -7.52 4.94 5.51
C ARG A 119 -7.61 6.10 4.51
N TYR A 120 -6.87 6.03 3.41
CA TYR A 120 -6.95 6.99 2.30
C TYR A 120 -7.97 6.56 1.23
N CYS A 121 -7.69 5.47 0.49
CA CYS A 121 -8.50 5.05 -0.65
C CYS A 121 -9.56 3.98 -0.33
N GLY A 122 -9.61 3.47 0.91
CA GLY A 122 -10.55 2.42 1.29
C GLY A 122 -10.19 1.00 0.84
N GLN A 123 -9.10 0.81 0.11
CA GLN A 123 -8.65 -0.51 -0.36
C GLN A 123 -8.33 -1.45 0.82
N ARG A 124 -8.86 -2.66 0.78
CA ARG A 124 -8.45 -3.75 1.68
C ARG A 124 -6.99 -4.12 1.41
N VAL A 125 -6.17 -4.12 2.46
CA VAL A 125 -4.75 -4.46 2.37
C VAL A 125 -4.46 -5.83 2.97
N VAL A 126 -3.45 -6.48 2.42
CA VAL A 126 -2.95 -7.80 2.84
C VAL A 126 -1.71 -7.62 3.72
N ALA A 127 -1.63 -8.42 4.78
CA ALA A 127 -0.49 -8.44 5.68
C ALA A 127 0.79 -8.92 4.96
N LYS A 128 1.94 -8.34 5.30
CA LYS A 128 3.23 -8.68 4.64
C LYS A 128 3.58 -10.15 4.80
N GLU A 129 3.23 -10.75 5.93
CA GLU A 129 3.50 -12.15 6.26
C GLU A 129 2.79 -13.11 5.29
N ILE A 130 1.62 -12.75 4.76
CA ILE A 130 0.88 -13.59 3.80
C ILE A 130 1.67 -13.74 2.51
N PHE A 131 2.21 -12.64 1.98
CA PHE A 131 3.07 -12.69 0.80
C PHE A 131 4.33 -13.53 1.03
N SER A 132 4.90 -13.47 2.24
CA SER A 132 6.06 -14.29 2.60
C SER A 132 5.72 -15.78 2.61
N GLU A 133 4.57 -16.18 3.18
CA GLU A 133 4.15 -17.58 3.17
C GLU A 133 3.79 -18.07 1.75
N VAL A 134 3.06 -17.27 0.96
CA VAL A 134 2.76 -17.62 -0.43
C VAL A 134 4.04 -17.80 -1.25
N SER A 135 5.02 -16.91 -1.08
CA SER A 135 6.35 -17.04 -1.72
C SER A 135 7.09 -18.31 -1.28
N ARG A 136 7.05 -18.63 0.02
CA ARG A 136 7.68 -19.83 0.57
C ARG A 136 7.07 -21.11 0.00
N ILE A 137 5.74 -21.16 -0.14
CA ILE A 137 5.00 -22.34 -0.61
C ILE A 137 5.14 -22.51 -2.13
N LEU A 138 4.99 -21.42 -2.89
CA LEU A 138 4.97 -21.48 -4.35
C LEU A 138 6.35 -21.37 -5.01
N GLY A 139 7.36 -20.94 -4.27
CA GLY A 139 8.68 -20.62 -4.80
C GLY A 139 8.77 -19.20 -5.37
N ALA A 140 9.97 -18.62 -5.32
CA ALA A 140 10.24 -17.26 -5.78
C ALA A 140 10.06 -17.10 -7.31
N GLU A 141 10.18 -18.19 -8.06
CA GLU A 141 9.94 -18.25 -9.51
C GLU A 141 8.45 -18.07 -9.86
N LYS A 142 7.54 -18.35 -8.93
CA LYS A 142 6.09 -18.13 -9.10
C LYS A 142 5.63 -16.87 -8.37
N PHE A 143 6.17 -16.63 -7.19
CA PHE A 143 5.77 -15.49 -6.36
C PHE A 143 6.98 -14.90 -5.64
N SER A 144 7.68 -13.96 -6.28
CA SER A 144 8.82 -13.29 -5.68
C SER A 144 8.41 -12.14 -4.76
N VAL A 145 9.02 -12.08 -3.58
CA VAL A 145 8.91 -10.98 -2.60
C VAL A 145 10.19 -10.14 -2.51
N GLU A 146 11.05 -10.23 -3.52
CA GLU A 146 12.29 -9.45 -3.60
C GLU A 146 12.05 -7.95 -3.49
N ARG A 147 13.08 -7.20 -3.06
CA ARG A 147 12.91 -5.76 -2.82
C ARG A 147 12.83 -4.93 -4.10
N GLU A 148 13.46 -5.36 -5.19
CA GLU A 148 13.51 -4.62 -6.44
C GLU A 148 12.16 -4.68 -7.18
N ASN A 149 11.62 -3.53 -7.61
CA ASN A 149 10.29 -3.48 -8.24
C ASN A 149 10.15 -4.39 -9.48
N THR A 150 11.21 -4.55 -10.26
CA THR A 150 11.25 -5.38 -11.48
C THR A 150 11.26 -6.89 -11.20
N LYS A 151 11.66 -7.28 -9.98
CA LYS A 151 11.75 -8.68 -9.55
C LYS A 151 10.64 -9.08 -8.59
N ARG A 152 9.96 -8.11 -8.01
CA ARG A 152 8.89 -8.32 -7.05
C ARG A 152 7.57 -8.60 -7.77
N ASN A 153 6.78 -9.54 -7.27
CA ASN A 153 5.44 -9.78 -7.77
C ASN A 153 4.55 -8.54 -7.56
N GLY A 154 3.86 -8.09 -8.61
CA GLY A 154 3.08 -6.85 -8.60
C GLY A 154 1.93 -6.81 -7.59
N LEU A 155 1.39 -7.96 -7.16
CA LEU A 155 0.38 -8.01 -6.08
C LEU A 155 0.92 -7.49 -4.76
N THR A 156 2.21 -7.72 -4.47
CA THR A 156 2.84 -7.16 -3.26
C THR A 156 3.01 -5.64 -3.34
N LEU A 157 3.06 -5.06 -4.54
CA LEU A 157 3.12 -3.62 -4.76
C LEU A 157 1.74 -2.98 -4.69
N GLY A 158 0.68 -3.70 -5.08
CA GLY A 158 -0.67 -3.16 -5.09
C GLY A 158 -1.49 -3.42 -3.82
N LEU A 159 -1.31 -4.59 -3.19
CA LEU A 159 -2.20 -5.07 -2.14
C LEU A 159 -1.58 -5.01 -0.74
N ARG A 160 -0.28 -4.76 -0.61
CA ARG A 160 0.38 -4.76 0.72
C ARG A 160 0.01 -3.54 1.56
N GLY A 161 -0.24 -3.80 2.85
CA GLY A 161 -0.42 -2.77 3.87
C GLY A 161 0.90 -2.24 4.45
N VAL A 162 0.91 -0.95 4.77
CA VAL A 162 1.96 -0.23 5.52
C VAL A 162 1.32 0.74 6.50
N ALA A 163 1.99 1.04 7.61
CA ALA A 163 1.59 2.14 8.47
C ALA A 163 2.21 3.43 7.91
N ASP A 164 1.37 4.36 7.48
CA ASP A 164 1.77 5.67 6.96
C ASP A 164 1.65 6.72 8.06
N HIS A 165 2.64 7.62 8.12
CA HIS A 165 2.60 8.80 8.96
C HIS A 165 1.73 9.87 8.29
N VAL A 166 0.62 10.24 8.93
CA VAL A 166 -0.27 11.31 8.43
C VAL A 166 0.49 12.62 8.40
N ASP A 167 1.07 13.01 9.53
CA ASP A 167 2.09 14.04 9.65
C ASP A 167 3.46 13.41 9.35
N PRO A 168 4.09 13.71 8.21
CA PRO A 168 5.21 12.91 7.72
C PRO A 168 6.39 12.89 8.69
N TYR A 169 6.93 11.70 8.97
CA TYR A 169 8.19 11.56 9.70
C TYR A 169 9.32 12.39 9.07
N ALA A 170 9.33 12.51 7.74
CA ALA A 170 10.30 13.28 6.98
C ALA A 170 10.26 14.79 7.27
N SER A 171 9.13 15.32 7.73
CA SER A 171 8.98 16.73 8.10
C SER A 171 8.92 16.93 9.62
N GLY A 172 9.33 15.93 10.42
CA GLY A 172 9.34 16.01 11.87
C GLY A 172 8.18 15.32 12.60
N GLY A 173 7.29 14.63 11.88
CA GLY A 173 6.17 13.92 12.50
C GLY A 173 6.60 12.76 13.42
N GLU A 174 5.82 12.53 14.47
CA GLU A 174 6.08 11.52 15.49
C GLU A 174 5.60 10.12 15.08
N THR A 175 6.26 9.09 15.58
CA THR A 175 5.88 7.69 15.36
C THR A 175 5.07 7.20 16.55
N GLU A 176 3.79 7.49 16.51
CA GLU A 176 2.80 7.12 17.52
C GLU A 176 1.50 6.66 16.85
N ALA A 177 0.62 5.97 17.58
CA ALA A 177 -0.58 5.38 17.00
C ALA A 177 -1.49 6.44 16.37
N GLU A 178 -1.59 7.60 17.00
CA GLU A 178 -2.45 8.73 16.62
C GLU A 178 -1.99 9.40 15.31
N ASN A 179 -0.70 9.36 15.02
CA ASN A 179 -0.14 9.87 13.77
C ASN A 179 -0.03 8.80 12.66
N LEU A 180 -0.24 7.53 13.00
CA LEU A 180 -0.14 6.43 12.04
C LEU A 180 -1.50 5.98 11.56
N VAL A 181 -1.62 5.69 10.27
CA VAL A 181 -2.80 5.06 9.67
C VAL A 181 -2.40 3.89 8.77
N THR A 182 -3.28 2.91 8.63
CA THR A 182 -3.11 1.87 7.61
C THR A 182 -3.23 2.49 6.23
N SER A 183 -2.26 2.22 5.36
CA SER A 183 -2.25 2.66 3.98
C SER A 183 -1.88 1.50 3.05
N CYS A 184 -2.44 1.50 1.84
CA CYS A 184 -1.88 0.70 0.76
C CYS A 184 -0.57 1.35 0.27
N TYR A 185 0.24 0.57 -0.45
CA TYR A 185 1.48 1.05 -1.06
C TYR A 185 1.25 2.26 -1.99
N SER A 186 0.25 2.21 -2.88
CA SER A 186 -0.04 3.33 -3.78
C SER A 186 -0.29 4.65 -3.05
N CYS A 187 -1.03 4.64 -1.93
CA CYS A 187 -1.28 5.85 -1.15
C CYS A 187 -0.05 6.30 -0.36
N ASN A 188 0.64 5.39 0.33
CA ASN A 188 1.83 5.72 1.14
C ASN A 188 2.96 6.27 0.27
N PHE A 189 3.30 5.57 -0.82
CA PHE A 189 4.34 6.02 -1.74
C PHE A 189 3.87 7.21 -2.60
N GLY A 190 2.56 7.31 -2.88
CA GLY A 190 1.97 8.43 -3.58
C GLY A 190 1.96 9.72 -2.76
N LYS A 191 1.75 9.65 -1.44
CA LYS A 191 1.89 10.77 -0.49
C LYS A 191 3.35 11.08 -0.18
N ALA A 192 4.21 10.06 -0.16
CA ALA A 192 5.63 10.17 0.11
C ALA A 192 5.90 10.93 1.43
N GLY A 193 6.80 11.92 1.41
CA GLY A 193 7.16 12.72 2.59
C GLY A 193 6.37 14.02 2.75
N TYR A 194 5.22 14.17 2.08
CA TYR A 194 4.48 15.43 2.04
C TYR A 194 3.28 15.45 2.98
N SER A 195 2.98 16.64 3.53
CA SER A 195 1.83 16.86 4.40
C SER A 195 0.51 16.76 3.61
N LEU A 196 -0.60 16.60 4.34
CA LEU A 196 -1.93 16.57 3.72
C LEU A 196 -2.23 17.86 2.95
N ASP A 197 -1.90 19.02 3.52
CA ASP A 197 -2.08 20.33 2.87
C ASP A 197 -1.28 20.43 1.56
N GLN A 198 -0.02 20.00 1.57
CA GLN A 198 0.82 19.98 0.36
C GLN A 198 0.22 19.07 -0.73
N MET A 199 -0.43 17.99 -0.32
CA MET A 199 -1.08 17.03 -1.21
C MET A 199 -2.50 17.42 -1.61
N GLY A 200 -3.09 18.44 -0.97
CA GLY A 200 -4.51 18.79 -1.11
C GLY A 200 -5.46 17.71 -0.59
N LEU A 201 -5.08 17.01 0.48
CA LEU A 201 -5.83 15.92 1.07
C LEU A 201 -6.52 16.35 2.37
N GLU A 202 -7.65 15.72 2.65
CA GLU A 202 -8.33 15.75 3.94
C GLU A 202 -7.72 14.71 4.88
N ASP A 203 -7.93 14.92 6.18
CA ASP A 203 -7.34 14.05 7.20
C ASP A 203 -7.98 12.65 7.20
N PRO A 204 -7.22 11.57 6.91
CA PRO A 204 -7.75 10.21 6.94
C PRO A 204 -8.19 9.74 8.33
N ARG A 205 -7.72 10.39 9.41
CA ARG A 205 -8.04 10.05 10.80
C ARG A 205 -9.49 10.37 11.14
N GLU A 206 -10.07 11.39 10.52
CA GLU A 206 -11.46 11.85 10.73
C GLU A 206 -12.51 10.88 10.15
N ARG A 207 -12.10 10.00 9.22
CA ARG A 207 -13.00 9.01 8.62
C ARG A 207 -13.13 7.79 9.53
N LYS A 208 -14.33 7.25 9.68
CA LYS A 208 -14.52 5.99 10.43
C LYS A 208 -13.93 4.81 9.66
N SER A 209 -13.24 3.92 10.36
CA SER A 209 -12.88 2.62 9.80
C SER A 209 -14.14 1.80 9.49
N ILE A 210 -14.08 1.01 8.42
CA ILE A 210 -15.14 0.08 8.03
C ILE A 210 -14.68 -1.31 8.48
N ASP A 211 -15.39 -1.89 9.45
CA ASP A 211 -15.18 -3.28 9.85
C ASP A 211 -16.17 -4.18 9.11
N ASP A 212 -15.70 -4.77 8.01
CA ASP A 212 -16.39 -5.80 7.23
C ASP A 212 -15.77 -7.19 7.46
N GLU A 213 -15.25 -7.41 8.68
CA GLU A 213 -14.55 -8.63 9.07
C GLU A 213 -13.23 -8.91 8.32
N TRP A 214 -12.76 -7.99 7.48
CA TRP A 214 -11.46 -8.10 6.83
C TRP A 214 -10.31 -8.04 7.84
N ARG A 215 -9.41 -9.02 7.81
CA ARG A 215 -8.24 -9.11 8.72
C ARG A 215 -6.90 -9.23 7.97
N GLY A 216 -6.87 -8.79 6.72
CA GLY A 216 -5.67 -8.82 5.88
C GLY A 216 -5.13 -10.22 5.60
N LEU A 217 -6.03 -11.21 5.58
CA LEU A 217 -5.78 -12.65 5.42
C LEU A 217 -4.99 -13.29 6.57
N THR A 218 -4.78 -12.58 7.68
CA THR A 218 -3.98 -13.08 8.81
C THR A 218 -4.58 -14.31 9.49
N GLU A 219 -5.88 -14.55 9.34
CA GLU A 219 -6.59 -15.75 9.75
C GLU A 219 -6.06 -17.03 9.08
N PHE A 220 -5.45 -16.94 7.90
CA PHE A 220 -4.86 -18.09 7.19
C PHE A 220 -3.40 -18.37 7.58
N LEU A 221 -2.72 -17.45 8.30
CA LEU A 221 -1.30 -17.63 8.65
C LEU A 221 -0.99 -18.93 9.39
N PRO A 222 -1.81 -19.40 10.37
CA PRO A 222 -1.53 -20.66 11.04
C PRO A 222 -1.49 -21.84 10.06
N ALA A 223 -2.50 -21.97 9.20
CA ALA A 223 -2.58 -23.06 8.22
C ALA A 223 -1.47 -22.98 7.16
N LEU A 224 -1.20 -21.77 6.63
CA LEU A 224 -0.13 -21.58 5.65
C LEU A 224 1.23 -22.01 6.19
N ARG A 225 1.53 -21.76 7.47
CA ARG A 225 2.81 -22.12 8.10
C ARG A 225 3.01 -23.62 8.32
N GLU A 226 1.93 -24.40 8.31
CA GLU A 226 1.99 -25.86 8.43
C GLU A 226 2.31 -26.55 7.10
N ILE A 227 2.09 -25.86 5.97
CA ILE A 227 2.42 -26.35 4.63
C ILE A 227 3.95 -26.39 4.48
N LYS A 228 4.50 -27.58 4.24
CA LYS A 228 5.94 -27.82 4.12
C LYS A 228 6.49 -27.38 2.78
#